data_AF-A0A519J5S3-F1
#
_entry.id   AF-A0A519J5S3-F1
#
_cell.length_a   1.000
_cell.length_b   1.000
_cell.length_c   1.000
_cell.angle_alpha   90.00
_cell.angle_beta   90.00
_cell.angle_gamma   90.00
#
_symmetry.space_group_name_H-M   'P 1'
#
loop_
_entity.id
_entity.type
_entity.pdbx_description
1 polymer ?
#
loop_
_entity_poly.entity_id
_entity_poly.type
_entity_poly.pdbx_seq_one_letter_code
_entity_poly.pdbx_strand_id
1 'polypeptide(L)'
;FWQGASIGWDFGGNASRVFTLVYGLYHPDMIYRRYPGVEGSAYLVGGLGVNYQRADGIVLAPIRTGVGLRLGANVGTMSYSRQRNILPF
;
A
#
# COMPACT_ATOMS: atom_id res chain seq x y z
N PHE A 1 8.90 7.76 -2.50
CA PHE A 1 7.54 7.98 -3.02
C PHE A 1 6.91 6.63 -3.35
N TRP A 2 5.59 6.57 -3.42
CA TRP A 2 4.89 5.35 -3.84
C TRP A 2 3.76 5.70 -4.81
N GLN A 3 3.44 4.76 -5.69
CA GLN A 3 2.37 4.84 -6.65
C GLN A 3 1.65 3.50 -6.67
N GLY A 4 0.32 3.50 -6.60
CA GLY A 4 -0.47 2.28 -6.67
C GLY A 4 -1.60 2.44 -7.67
N ALA A 5 -1.92 1.36 -8.36
CA ALA A 5 -3.19 1.27 -9.08
C ALA A 5 -4.30 1.07 -8.03
N SER A 6 -5.10 2.10 -7.78
CA SER A 6 -6.31 2.01 -6.96
C SER A 6 -7.52 1.92 -7.88
N ILE A 7 -8.35 0.89 -7.70
CA ILE A 7 -9.71 0.86 -8.24
C ILE A 7 -10.61 1.44 -7.14
N GLY A 8 -10.90 2.72 -7.24
CA GLY A 8 -11.71 3.43 -6.27
C GLY A 8 -11.80 4.92 -6.57
N TRP A 9 -12.87 5.56 -6.10
CA TRP A 9 -13.05 7.00 -6.19
C TRP A 9 -12.02 7.73 -5.31
N ASP A 10 -10.81 7.91 -5.82
CA ASP A 10 -9.77 8.75 -5.22
C ASP A 10 -9.95 10.25 -5.56
N PHE A 11 -11.10 10.63 -6.14
CA PHE A 11 -11.46 12.01 -6.51
C PHE A 11 -11.75 12.96 -5.33
N GLY A 12 -11.52 12.54 -4.08
CA GLY A 12 -11.74 13.37 -2.90
C GLY A 12 -10.43 13.74 -2.24
N GLY A 13 -10.14 15.05 -2.14
CA GLY A 13 -8.99 15.64 -1.44
C GLY A 13 -8.95 15.37 0.06
N ASN A 14 -8.92 14.10 0.46
CA ASN A 14 -8.70 13.67 1.82
C ASN A 14 -7.32 13.03 1.85
N ALA A 15 -6.34 13.79 2.35
CA ALA A 15 -4.97 13.35 2.62
C ALA A 15 -4.98 12.27 3.72
N SER A 16 -5.53 11.10 3.41
CA SER A 16 -5.56 9.97 4.32
C SER A 16 -4.13 9.62 4.68
N ARG A 17 -3.80 9.71 5.96
CA ARG A 17 -2.50 9.30 6.47
C ARG A 17 -2.40 7.78 6.37
N VAL A 18 -1.25 7.28 5.95
CA VAL A 18 -0.96 5.86 5.85
C VAL A 18 0.29 5.57 6.67
N PHE A 19 0.21 4.57 7.55
CA PHE A 19 1.34 4.08 8.32
C PHE A 19 1.71 2.69 7.79
N THR A 20 2.95 2.47 7.34
CA THR A 20 3.34 1.19 6.74
C THR A 20 4.34 0.46 7.62
N LEU A 21 3.99 -0.76 8.02
CA LEU A 21 4.92 -1.68 8.65
C LEU A 21 5.74 -2.39 7.56
N VAL A 22 7.04 -2.52 7.81
CA VAL A 22 7.99 -3.13 6.88
C VAL A 22 8.73 -4.26 7.60
N TYR A 23 8.66 -5.47 7.04
CA TYR A 23 9.30 -6.67 7.57
C TYR A 23 10.25 -7.28 6.54
N GLY A 24 11.34 -7.90 7.01
CA GLY A 24 12.30 -8.57 6.14
C GLY A 24 13.18 -7.64 5.30
N LEU A 25 13.23 -6.34 5.63
CA LEU A 25 14.07 -5.36 4.94
C LEU A 25 15.46 -5.29 5.60
N TYR A 26 16.47 -5.82 4.92
CA TYR A 26 17.86 -5.81 5.40
C TYR A 26 18.62 -4.53 5.03
N HIS A 27 18.33 -3.96 3.86
CA HIS A 27 18.92 -2.71 3.40
C HIS A 27 17.82 -1.74 2.93
N PRO A 28 17.89 -0.44 3.26
CA PRO A 28 16.86 0.54 2.89
C PRO A 28 16.56 0.56 1.38
N ASP A 29 17.60 0.38 0.58
CA ASP A 29 17.51 0.44 -0.87
C ASP A 29 16.74 -0.74 -1.49
N MET A 30 16.55 -1.81 -0.73
CA MET A 30 15.72 -2.92 -1.15
C MET A 30 14.25 -2.53 -1.24
N ILE A 31 13.80 -1.45 -0.61
CA ILE A 31 12.38 -1.08 -0.66
C ILE A 31 11.93 -0.58 -2.04
N TYR A 32 12.86 -0.14 -2.90
CA TYR A 32 12.50 0.49 -4.16
C TYR A 32 12.19 -0.55 -5.25
N ARG A 33 10.96 -1.07 -5.24
CA ARG A 33 10.46 -2.06 -6.20
C ARG A 33 8.95 -2.08 -6.22
N ARG A 34 8.39 -2.99 -7.01
CA ARG A 34 6.95 -3.28 -7.06
C ARG A 34 6.59 -4.36 -6.06
N TYR A 35 5.52 -4.12 -5.31
CA TYR A 35 4.93 -5.04 -4.36
C TYR A 35 3.51 -5.37 -4.84
N PRO A 36 3.29 -6.59 -5.36
CA PRO A 36 1.94 -7.04 -5.68
C PRO A 36 1.14 -7.19 -4.38
N GLY A 37 -0.13 -6.78 -4.43
CA GLY A 37 -1.07 -7.03 -3.35
C GLY A 37 -1.32 -8.52 -3.16
N VAL A 38 -1.38 -8.97 -1.91
CA VAL A 38 -1.77 -10.34 -1.58
C VAL A 38 -3.30 -10.40 -1.50
N GLU A 39 -3.90 -11.27 -2.32
CA GLU A 39 -5.34 -11.51 -2.36
C GLU A 39 -5.84 -11.97 -0.97
N GLY A 40 -6.97 -11.42 -0.50
CA GLY A 40 -7.58 -11.80 0.78
C GLY A 40 -7.00 -11.19 2.06
N SER A 41 -6.07 -10.23 1.95
CA SER A 41 -5.32 -9.71 3.12
C SER A 41 -5.90 -8.43 3.77
N ALA A 42 -7.16 -8.09 3.45
CA ALA A 42 -7.83 -6.92 3.99
C ALA A 42 -8.44 -7.21 5.37
N TYR A 43 -7.88 -6.63 6.44
CA TYR A 43 -8.43 -6.74 7.79
C TYR A 43 -8.94 -5.39 8.27
N LEU A 44 -10.14 -5.42 8.87
CA LEU A 44 -10.83 -4.25 9.39
C LEU A 44 -11.03 -4.41 10.89
N VAL A 45 -10.34 -3.60 11.69
CA VAL A 45 -10.45 -3.62 13.15
C VAL A 45 -10.56 -2.19 13.65
N GLY A 46 -11.68 -1.84 14.30
CA GLY A 46 -11.88 -0.53 14.91
C GLY A 46 -11.77 0.67 13.96
N GLY A 47 -12.12 0.50 12.67
CA GLY A 47 -12.00 1.57 11.66
C GLY A 47 -10.62 1.71 11.01
N LEU A 48 -9.70 0.76 11.26
CA LEU A 48 -8.41 0.64 10.59
C LEU A 48 -8.48 -0.44 9.52
N GLY A 49 -8.00 -0.14 8.32
CA GLY A 49 -7.84 -1.09 7.23
C GLY A 49 -6.37 -1.40 6.96
N VAL A 50 -6.02 -2.69 6.88
CA VAL A 50 -4.67 -3.17 6.53
C VAL A 50 -4.74 -4.04 5.30
N ASN A 51 -3.81 -3.89 4.36
CA ASN A 51 -3.62 -4.78 3.21
C ASN A 51 -2.15 -5.22 3.15
N TYR A 52 -1.88 -6.51 2.97
CA TYR A 52 -0.51 -7.00 2.93
C TYR A 52 0.01 -7.10 1.50
N GLN A 53 1.27 -6.74 1.31
CA GLN A 53 1.97 -6.82 0.03
C GLN A 53 3.33 -7.49 0.25
N ARG A 54 3.78 -8.31 -0.70
CA ARG A 54 5.02 -9.07 -0.55
C ARG A 54 5.81 -9.11 -1.85
N ALA A 55 7.11 -8.86 -1.74
CA ALA A 55 8.08 -9.07 -2.83
C ALA A 55 9.43 -9.52 -2.25
N ASP A 56 10.01 -10.58 -2.80
CA ASP A 56 11.34 -11.12 -2.46
C ASP A 56 11.61 -11.23 -0.95
N GLY A 57 10.66 -11.79 -0.19
CA GLY A 57 10.79 -11.97 1.27
C GLY A 57 10.54 -10.71 2.11
N ILE A 58 10.34 -9.54 1.49
CA ILE A 58 9.95 -8.30 2.16
C ILE A 58 8.43 -8.24 2.23
N VAL A 59 7.88 -7.90 3.40
CA VAL A 59 6.44 -7.73 3.61
C VAL A 59 6.14 -6.29 4.00
N LEU A 60 5.18 -5.70 3.31
CA LEU A 60 4.64 -4.39 3.61
C LEU A 60 3.20 -4.52 4.09
N ALA A 61 2.86 -3.84 5.18
CA ALA A 61 1.49 -3.75 5.68
C ALA A 61 1.10 -2.28 5.89
N PRO A 62 0.59 -1.60 4.84
CA PRO A 62 0.03 -0.26 4.95
C PRO A 62 -1.28 -0.28 5.73
N ILE A 63 -1.31 0.48 6.82
CA ILE A 63 -2.45 0.71 7.71
C ILE A 63 -3.05 2.08 7.39
N ARG A 64 -4.36 2.11 7.14
CA ARG A 64 -5.10 3.32 6.77
C ARG A 64 -6.22 3.55 7.78
N THR A 65 -6.34 4.79 8.26
CA THR A 65 -7.36 5.22 9.22
C THR A 65 -8.43 6.06 8.50
N GLY A 66 -9.72 5.80 8.72
CA GLY A 66 -10.77 6.72 8.27
C GLY A 66 -12.15 6.10 8.07
N VAL A 67 -13.17 6.96 8.04
CA VAL A 67 -14.58 6.64 7.73
C VAL A 67 -14.69 6.37 6.23
N GLY A 68 -14.17 5.22 5.84
CA GLY A 68 -14.00 4.82 4.47
C GLY A 68 -13.47 3.41 4.54
N LEU A 69 -14.34 2.50 4.99
CA LEU A 69 -14.26 1.08 4.73
C LEU A 69 -14.25 0.92 3.21
N ARG A 70 -13.11 1.24 2.59
CA ARG A 70 -12.92 1.08 1.16
C ARG A 70 -12.87 -0.42 0.99
N LEU A 71 -14.00 -1.01 0.63
CA LEU A 71 -14.13 -2.35 0.06
C LEU A 71 -13.34 -2.51 -1.25
N GLY A 72 -12.43 -1.59 -1.57
CA GLY A 72 -11.30 -1.89 -2.41
C GLY A 72 -10.38 -2.79 -1.62
N ALA A 73 -10.58 -4.10 -1.75
CA ALA A 73 -9.41 -4.95 -1.95
C ALA A 73 -8.49 -4.13 -2.88
N ASN A 74 -7.36 -3.66 -2.36
CA ASN A 74 -6.38 -2.97 -3.20
C ASN A 74 -5.79 -4.10 -4.06
N VAL A 75 -6.54 -4.51 -5.08
CA VAL A 75 -6.14 -5.48 -6.10
C VAL A 75 -5.21 -4.72 -7.02
N GLY A 76 -4.03 -4.39 -6.49
CA GLY A 76 -3.16 -3.42 -7.12
C GLY A 76 -1.73 -3.63 -6.68
N THR A 77 -0.82 -3.54 -7.65
CA THR A 77 0.60 -3.39 -7.39
C THR A 77 0.86 -2.00 -6.83
N MET A 78 1.71 -1.94 -5.80
CA MET A 78 2.29 -0.71 -5.28
C MET A 78 3.75 -0.64 -5.70
N SER A 79 4.14 0.41 -6.40
CA SER A 79 5.54 0.70 -6.73
C SER A 79 6.12 1.67 -5.73
N TYR A 80 7.32 1.41 -5.22
CA TYR A 80 8.09 2.32 -4.39
C TYR A 80 9.32 2.80 -5.15
N SER A 81 9.53 4.11 -5.17
CA SER A 81 10.62 4.74 -5.91
C SER A 81 11.27 5.86 -5.11
N ARG A 82 12.56 6.12 -5.37
CA ARG A 82 13.29 7.25 -4.75
C ARG A 82 12.73 8.60 -5.20
N GLN A 83 12.34 8.70 -6.46
CA GLN A 83 11.82 9.91 -7.08
C GLN A 83 10.31 9.78 -7.33
N ARG A 84 9.60 10.91 -7.33
CA ARG A 84 8.16 10.93 -7.58
C ARG A 84 7.90 10.64 -9.05
N ASN A 85 7.43 9.44 -9.34
CA ASN A 85 6.93 9.07 -10.66
C ASN A 85 5.41 9.24 -10.68
N ILE A 86 4.87 9.73 -11.80
CA ILE A 86 3.41 9.82 -12.01
C ILE A 86 2.89 8.44 -12.45
N LEU A 87 3.75 7.68 -13.10
CA LEU A 87 3.41 6.41 -13.71
C LEU A 87 4.10 5.26 -12.97
N PRO A 88 3.41 4.15 -12.71
CA PRO A 88 3.93 3.04 -11.92
C PRO A 88 4.79 2.09 -12.77
N PHE A 89 5.74 2.65 -13.54
CA PHE A 89 6.71 1.87 -14.31
C PHE A 89 8.10 1.85 -13.67
#